data_AF-A0A1J4KZ64-F1
#
_entry.id   AF-A0A1J4KZ64-F1
#
_cell.length_a   1.000
_cell.length_b   1.000
_cell.length_c   1.000
_cell.angle_alpha   90.00
_cell.angle_beta   90.00
_cell.angle_gamma   90.00
#
_symmetry.space_group_name_H-M   'P 1'
#
loop_
_entity.id
_entity.type
_entity.pdbx_description
1 polymer ?
#
loop_
_entity_poly.entity_id
_entity_poly.type
_entity_poly.pdbx_seq_one_letter_code
_entity_poly.pdbx_strand_id
1 'polypeptide(L)'
;MLLNFERRYFFFNNIQTICLEFIFIILFYKIMFCTPLPSFLDEINSEMISGLPFTVRITDSDWPFSPEQLPPLLEKPKHKIFNGSSQNSPDTSNFNAQNISLAAFNMPQHQLSSSFLPQPSSHIKNDNRPNIYENKEYEDGYRQTPSYEKRRMVKLMKKIEDFQLEKSRPFLWMSNTFGKMITQKEFNKIYTYLKELLPANQAPNRDVNRNQKFRLKWMDDIWDDENSRKVLQQLITSTMMHQI
;
A
#
# COMPACT_ATOMS: atom_id res chain seq x y z
N MET A 1 -27.86 -13.41 -64.28
CA MET A 1 -27.26 -12.08 -64.04
C MET A 1 -27.60 -11.48 -62.68
N LEU A 2 -28.86 -11.59 -62.20
CA LEU A 2 -29.29 -11.03 -60.90
C LEU A 2 -28.52 -11.55 -59.66
N LEU A 3 -28.18 -12.85 -59.61
CA LEU A 3 -27.43 -13.45 -58.49
C LEU A 3 -25.99 -12.91 -58.31
N ASN A 4 -25.38 -12.33 -59.35
CA ASN A 4 -24.05 -11.72 -59.23
C ASN A 4 -24.10 -10.27 -58.72
N PHE A 5 -25.28 -9.63 -58.72
CA PHE A 5 -25.44 -8.26 -58.27
C PHE A 5 -25.61 -8.18 -56.74
N GLU A 6 -26.41 -9.07 -56.15
CA GLU A 6 -26.58 -9.12 -54.68
C GLU A 6 -25.29 -9.43 -53.93
N ARG A 7 -24.45 -10.31 -54.49
CA ARG A 7 -23.16 -10.70 -53.87
C ARG A 7 -22.16 -9.54 -53.81
N ARG A 8 -22.24 -8.59 -54.75
CA ARG A 8 -21.41 -7.38 -54.74
C ARG A 8 -21.92 -6.35 -53.73
N TYR A 9 -23.23 -6.19 -53.61
CA TYR A 9 -23.84 -5.27 -52.64
C TYR A 9 -23.52 -5.66 -51.19
N PHE A 10 -23.53 -6.96 -50.88
CA PHE A 10 -23.19 -7.45 -49.54
C PHE A 10 -21.72 -7.17 -49.16
N PHE A 11 -20.80 -7.28 -50.13
CA PHE A 11 -19.38 -7.00 -49.91
C PHE A 11 -19.12 -5.51 -49.64
N PHE A 12 -19.80 -4.61 -50.34
CA PHE A 12 -19.63 -3.16 -50.15
C PHE A 12 -20.11 -2.68 -48.77
N ASN A 13 -21.26 -3.18 -48.30
CA ASN A 13 -21.78 -2.81 -46.98
C ASN A 13 -20.88 -3.31 -45.85
N ASN A 14 -20.27 -4.49 -46.00
CA ASN A 14 -19.35 -5.03 -44.99
C ASN A 14 -18.05 -4.23 -44.90
N ILE A 15 -17.48 -3.84 -46.06
CA ILE A 15 -16.29 -2.98 -46.11
C ILE A 15 -16.58 -1.61 -45.49
N GLN A 16 -17.73 -1.01 -45.78
CA GLN A 16 -18.10 0.29 -45.23
C GLN A 16 -18.23 0.24 -43.70
N THR A 17 -18.79 -0.84 -43.16
CA THR A 17 -18.93 -1.03 -41.70
C THR A 17 -17.57 -1.17 -41.03
N ILE A 18 -16.65 -1.96 -41.62
CA ILE A 18 -15.28 -2.14 -41.12
C ILE A 18 -14.50 -0.82 -41.17
N CYS A 19 -14.66 -0.02 -42.22
CA CYS A 19 -14.02 1.29 -42.32
C CYS A 19 -14.52 2.27 -41.25
N LEU A 20 -15.82 2.28 -40.93
CA LEU A 20 -16.39 3.15 -39.91
C LEU A 20 -15.91 2.76 -38.50
N GLU A 21 -15.84 1.47 -38.20
CA GLU A 21 -15.26 0.96 -36.96
C GLU A 21 -13.80 1.40 -36.80
N PHE A 22 -12.99 1.29 -37.85
CA PHE A 22 -11.58 1.72 -37.83
C PHE A 22 -11.43 3.23 -37.63
N ILE A 23 -12.26 4.03 -38.30
CA ILE A 23 -12.27 5.49 -38.12
C ILE A 23 -12.67 5.85 -36.68
N PHE A 24 -13.63 5.15 -36.10
CA PHE A 24 -14.06 5.37 -34.73
C PHE A 24 -12.96 5.03 -33.72
N ILE A 25 -12.24 3.92 -33.92
CA ILE A 25 -11.09 3.54 -33.09
C ILE A 25 -9.98 4.60 -33.19
N ILE A 26 -9.64 5.06 -34.39
CA ILE A 26 -8.61 6.09 -34.59
C ILE A 26 -9.02 7.42 -33.93
N LEU A 27 -10.27 7.84 -34.09
CA LEU A 27 -10.79 9.06 -33.45
C LEU A 27 -10.81 8.92 -31.92
N PHE A 28 -11.20 7.75 -31.40
CA PHE A 28 -11.20 7.47 -29.98
C PHE A 28 -9.79 7.52 -29.39
N TYR A 29 -8.81 6.89 -30.05
CA TYR A 29 -7.41 6.98 -29.66
C TYR A 29 -6.88 8.42 -29.76
N LYS A 30 -7.22 9.17 -30.81
CA LYS A 30 -6.78 10.56 -30.93
C LYS A 30 -7.37 11.47 -29.85
N ILE A 31 -8.63 11.27 -29.47
CA ILE A 31 -9.26 12.02 -28.37
C ILE A 31 -8.63 11.66 -27.02
N MET A 32 -8.40 10.36 -26.78
CA MET A 32 -7.79 9.87 -25.53
C MET A 32 -6.32 10.28 -25.37
N PHE A 33 -5.53 10.34 -26.45
CA PHE A 33 -4.08 10.51 -26.37
C PHE A 33 -3.56 11.85 -26.91
N CYS A 34 -4.34 12.62 -27.66
CA CYS A 34 -3.94 13.96 -28.14
C CYS A 34 -4.62 15.11 -27.40
N THR A 35 -5.49 14.85 -26.42
CA THR A 35 -5.81 15.88 -25.44
C THR A 35 -4.66 15.90 -24.44
N PRO A 36 -3.80 16.95 -24.41
CA PRO A 36 -2.85 17.09 -23.32
C PRO A 36 -3.67 17.06 -22.04
N LEU A 37 -3.39 16.10 -21.17
CA LEU A 37 -4.04 15.97 -19.88
C LEU A 37 -4.02 17.37 -19.28
N PRO A 38 -5.16 18.07 -19.13
CA PRO A 38 -5.14 19.40 -18.58
C PRO A 38 -4.43 19.26 -17.23
N SER A 39 -3.48 20.14 -16.97
CA SER A 39 -2.70 20.23 -15.75
C SER A 39 -3.60 20.62 -14.58
N PHE A 40 -4.59 19.77 -14.30
CA PHE A 40 -5.61 19.91 -13.27
C PHE A 40 -4.99 19.91 -11.87
N LEU A 41 -3.75 19.41 -11.75
CA LEU A 41 -2.96 19.52 -10.52
C LEU A 41 -2.38 20.94 -10.30
N ASP A 42 -2.21 21.75 -11.33
CA ASP A 42 -1.72 23.13 -11.17
C ASP A 42 -2.84 24.08 -10.75
N GLU A 43 -4.09 23.80 -11.15
CA GLU A 43 -5.25 24.65 -10.83
C GLU A 43 -5.78 24.42 -9.40
N ILE A 44 -5.70 23.18 -8.87
CA ILE A 44 -6.11 22.88 -7.48
C ILE A 44 -5.16 23.53 -6.45
N ASN A 45 -3.89 23.71 -6.77
CA ASN A 45 -2.92 24.31 -5.84
C ASN A 45 -3.07 25.84 -5.71
N SER A 46 -3.75 26.52 -6.65
CA SER A 46 -3.81 28.00 -6.63
C SER A 46 -4.98 28.57 -5.84
N GLU A 47 -6.13 27.89 -5.75
CA GLU A 47 -7.32 28.47 -5.12
C GLU A 47 -7.53 28.08 -3.65
N MET A 48 -7.08 26.91 -3.20
CA MET A 48 -7.37 26.44 -1.83
C MET A 48 -6.52 27.05 -0.71
N ILE A 49 -5.44 27.79 -1.02
CA ILE A 49 -4.53 28.33 0.02
C ILE A 49 -4.92 29.76 0.47
N SER A 50 -5.86 30.42 -0.22
CA SER A 50 -6.18 31.84 0.04
C SER A 50 -7.18 32.11 1.18
N GLY A 51 -7.79 31.07 1.78
CA GLY A 51 -8.94 31.23 2.68
C GLY A 51 -8.71 31.01 4.18
N LEU A 52 -7.50 30.65 4.64
CA LEU A 52 -7.26 30.36 6.07
C LEU A 52 -6.68 31.59 6.80
N PRO A 53 -7.35 32.12 7.85
CA PRO A 53 -6.93 33.33 8.57
C PRO A 53 -5.68 33.17 9.47
N PHE A 54 -4.93 32.07 9.35
CA PHE A 54 -3.74 31.80 10.17
C PHE A 54 -2.61 31.12 9.36
N THR A 55 -2.39 31.50 8.11
CA THR A 55 -1.17 31.04 7.41
C THR A 55 0.04 31.80 7.97
N VAL A 56 0.62 31.30 9.06
CA VAL A 56 1.96 31.70 9.51
C VAL A 56 2.93 31.21 8.43
N ARG A 57 3.35 32.13 7.55
CA ARG A 57 4.39 31.87 6.56
C ARG A 57 5.72 31.80 7.30
N ILE A 58 6.14 30.59 7.65
CA ILE A 58 7.51 30.34 8.10
C ILE A 58 8.38 30.47 6.85
N THR A 59 9.10 31.57 6.77
CA THR A 59 10.10 31.82 5.72
C THR A 59 11.41 31.14 6.11
N ASP A 60 12.28 30.82 5.15
CA ASP A 60 13.60 30.24 5.46
C ASP A 60 14.46 31.13 6.38
N SER A 61 14.13 32.42 6.47
CA SER A 61 14.71 33.37 7.43
C SER A 61 14.24 33.20 8.88
N ASP A 62 13.16 32.46 9.13
CA ASP A 62 12.64 32.18 10.47
C ASP A 62 13.30 30.96 11.13
N TRP A 63 14.16 30.26 10.40
CA TRP A 63 14.92 29.13 10.94
C TRP A 63 16.19 29.63 11.63
N PRO A 64 16.52 29.17 12.85
CA PRO A 64 17.74 29.59 13.53
C PRO A 64 18.98 29.19 12.72
N PHE A 65 19.85 30.17 12.43
CA PHE A 65 21.06 29.99 11.63
C PHE A 65 22.16 29.22 12.36
N SER A 66 22.08 29.16 13.70
CA SER A 66 23.03 28.43 14.55
C SER A 66 22.29 27.60 15.60
N PRO A 67 22.75 26.36 15.88
CA PRO A 67 22.19 25.52 16.95
C PRO A 67 22.23 26.16 18.36
N GLU A 68 23.00 27.23 18.56
CA GLU A 68 23.07 27.98 19.83
C GLU A 68 21.83 28.86 20.08
N GLN A 69 21.03 29.14 19.05
CA GLN A 69 19.79 29.93 19.16
C GLN A 69 18.57 29.08 19.56
N LEU A 70 18.74 27.78 19.72
CA LEU A 70 17.68 26.89 20.19
C LEU A 70 17.45 27.11 21.70
N PRO A 71 16.19 27.11 22.17
CA PRO A 71 15.91 27.16 23.60
C PRO A 71 16.63 26.00 24.31
N PRO A 72 17.15 26.23 25.53
CA PRO A 72 17.90 25.22 26.27
C PRO A 72 17.05 23.96 26.42
N LEU A 73 17.60 22.82 26.00
CA LEU A 73 16.94 21.53 26.09
C LEU A 73 16.63 21.25 27.56
N LEU A 74 15.34 21.11 27.88
CA LEU A 74 14.88 20.67 29.19
C LEU A 74 15.68 19.44 29.63
N GLU A 75 16.36 19.55 30.78
CA GLU A 75 17.14 18.46 31.33
C GLU A 75 16.24 17.25 31.53
N LYS A 76 16.58 16.14 30.87
CA LYS A 76 15.84 14.89 31.02
C LYS A 76 15.94 14.45 32.49
N PRO A 77 14.81 14.18 33.17
CA PRO A 77 14.85 13.73 34.55
C PRO A 77 15.69 12.45 34.64
N LYS A 78 16.73 12.48 35.48
CA LYS A 78 17.56 11.30 35.79
C LYS A 78 16.65 10.25 36.42
N HIS A 79 16.29 9.22 35.66
CA HIS A 79 15.60 8.05 36.19
C HIS A 79 16.48 7.40 37.27
N LYS A 80 16.11 7.61 38.54
CA LYS A 80 16.63 6.81 39.66
C LYS A 80 16.14 5.38 39.45
N ILE A 81 17.06 4.48 39.13
CA ILE A 81 16.82 3.04 39.12
C ILE A 81 16.52 2.62 40.56
N PHE A 82 15.25 2.37 40.86
CA PHE A 82 14.82 1.86 42.15
C PHE A 82 14.92 0.33 42.12
N ASN A 83 16.00 -0.22 42.67
CA ASN A 83 16.13 -1.65 42.91
C ASN A 83 15.26 -2.03 44.12
N GLY A 84 13.97 -2.27 43.87
CA GLY A 84 13.05 -2.85 44.85
C GLY A 84 13.05 -4.37 44.75
N SER A 85 13.74 -5.04 45.67
CA SER A 85 13.54 -6.46 45.97
C SER A 85 12.15 -6.67 46.57
N SER A 86 11.24 -7.23 45.78
CA SER A 86 9.87 -7.53 46.20
C SER A 86 9.81 -8.88 46.91
N GLN A 87 9.60 -8.86 48.23
CA GLN A 87 9.04 -9.98 48.98
C GLN A 87 7.50 -9.96 48.88
N ASN A 88 6.92 -11.15 49.05
CA ASN A 88 5.56 -11.57 48.74
C ASN A 88 4.46 -10.85 49.53
N SER A 89 3.35 -10.49 48.86
CA SER A 89 1.98 -10.60 49.40
C SER A 89 0.92 -10.45 48.30
N PRO A 90 -0.23 -11.15 48.42
CA PRO A 90 -1.31 -11.11 47.45
C PRO A 90 -2.40 -10.10 47.82
N ASP A 91 -3.22 -9.81 46.80
CA ASP A 91 -4.54 -9.18 46.81
C ASP A 91 -4.61 -7.68 47.10
N THR A 92 -4.71 -6.89 46.02
CA THR A 92 -5.90 -6.04 45.79
C THR A 92 -5.89 -5.43 44.39
N SER A 93 -7.08 -5.39 43.80
CA SER A 93 -7.45 -4.69 42.57
C SER A 93 -7.12 -3.19 42.64
N ASN A 94 -6.33 -2.67 41.70
CA ASN A 94 -6.56 -1.33 41.17
C ASN A 94 -5.77 -1.06 39.87
N PHE A 95 -6.46 -0.40 38.94
CA PHE A 95 -5.91 0.21 37.73
C PHE A 95 -4.78 1.19 38.07
N ASN A 96 -3.62 1.10 37.40
CA ASN A 96 -2.98 2.31 36.87
C ASN A 96 -2.00 2.02 35.73
N ALA A 97 -1.98 2.96 34.79
CA ALA A 97 -1.13 2.97 33.62
C ALA A 97 0.33 3.31 33.96
N GLN A 98 1.20 3.10 32.96
CA GLN A 98 2.57 3.59 32.82
C GLN A 98 3.68 2.73 33.47
N ASN A 99 4.29 1.89 32.63
CA ASN A 99 5.75 1.75 32.57
C ASN A 99 6.13 1.07 31.24
N ILE A 100 6.43 1.87 30.21
CA ILE A 100 7.07 1.40 28.98
C ILE A 100 8.57 1.58 29.19
N SER A 101 9.24 0.52 29.65
CA SER A 101 10.70 0.47 29.72
C SER A 101 11.29 0.48 28.32
N LEU A 102 12.09 1.50 28.03
CA LEU A 102 12.88 1.65 26.82
C LEU A 102 14.07 0.68 26.89
N ALA A 103 13.88 -0.55 26.40
CA ALA A 103 14.97 -1.50 26.27
C ALA A 103 15.94 -1.06 25.16
N ALA A 104 17.20 -0.87 25.54
CA ALA A 104 18.31 -0.53 24.69
C ALA A 104 18.48 -1.55 23.56
N PHE A 105 18.48 -1.06 22.32
CA PHE A 105 18.86 -1.82 21.13
C PHE A 105 20.39 -1.98 21.12
N ASN A 106 20.88 -3.14 21.54
CA ASN A 106 22.21 -3.61 21.15
C ASN A 106 22.10 -4.19 19.74
N MET A 107 22.65 -3.47 18.76
CA MET A 107 22.72 -3.86 17.36
C MET A 107 24.03 -4.63 17.10
N PRO A 108 24.01 -5.89 16.66
CA PRO A 108 25.24 -6.58 16.24
C PRO A 108 25.69 -6.06 14.88
N GLN A 109 26.93 -5.57 14.80
CA GLN A 109 27.58 -5.31 13.52
C GLN A 109 27.96 -6.65 12.86
N HIS A 110 27.19 -7.05 11.85
CA HIS A 110 27.63 -8.10 10.93
C HIS A 110 28.64 -7.50 9.95
N GLN A 111 29.88 -7.95 10.07
CA GLN A 111 30.95 -7.68 9.14
C GLN A 111 30.64 -8.29 7.77
N LEU A 112 30.82 -7.48 6.74
CA LEU A 112 30.80 -7.83 5.33
C LEU A 112 32.06 -8.63 4.98
N SER A 113 31.88 -9.87 4.57
CA SER A 113 32.85 -10.74 3.86
C SER A 113 32.03 -11.91 3.32
N SER A 114 32.17 -12.48 2.13
CA SER A 114 33.01 -12.29 0.95
C SER A 114 32.46 -13.29 -0.08
N SER A 115 32.38 -12.90 -1.35
CA SER A 115 32.47 -13.74 -2.57
C SER A 115 32.30 -15.27 -2.45
N PHE A 116 31.25 -15.83 -3.07
CA PHE A 116 31.27 -17.22 -3.54
C PHE A 116 30.74 -17.35 -4.98
N LEU A 117 31.62 -17.85 -5.84
CA LEU A 117 31.37 -18.31 -7.20
C LEU A 117 30.43 -19.53 -7.20
N PRO A 118 29.58 -19.71 -8.22
CA PRO A 118 28.80 -20.92 -8.39
C PRO A 118 29.65 -22.02 -9.01
N GLN A 119 29.79 -23.16 -8.31
CA GLN A 119 30.25 -24.41 -8.93
C GLN A 119 29.05 -25.25 -9.38
N PRO A 120 29.09 -25.86 -10.58
CA PRO A 120 28.15 -26.88 -10.99
C PRO A 120 28.63 -28.24 -10.49
N SER A 121 27.77 -28.98 -9.81
CA SER A 121 28.06 -30.36 -9.41
C SER A 121 26.81 -31.23 -9.58
N SER A 122 26.85 -32.04 -10.63
CA SER A 122 26.01 -33.20 -10.85
C SER A 122 26.42 -34.31 -9.89
N HIS A 123 25.57 -34.70 -8.95
CA HIS A 123 25.47 -36.10 -8.56
C HIS A 123 24.16 -36.43 -7.84
N ILE A 124 23.35 -37.24 -8.52
CA ILE A 124 22.29 -38.04 -7.94
C ILE A 124 22.95 -39.06 -7.00
N LYS A 125 22.66 -38.98 -5.71
CA LYS A 125 22.71 -40.12 -4.78
C LYS A 125 21.44 -40.15 -3.95
N ASN A 126 20.67 -41.19 -4.20
CA ASN A 126 19.41 -41.52 -3.60
C ASN A 126 19.71 -42.30 -2.30
N ASP A 127 19.93 -41.58 -1.20
CA ASP A 127 20.11 -42.19 0.12
C ASP A 127 18.79 -42.12 0.89
N ASN A 128 18.08 -43.25 0.88
CA ASN A 128 16.98 -43.57 1.80
C ASN A 128 17.52 -43.67 3.24
N ARG A 129 17.91 -42.54 3.84
CA ARG A 129 18.10 -42.45 5.29
C ARG A 129 16.74 -42.18 5.92
N PRO A 130 16.25 -43.04 6.84
CA PRO A 130 15.10 -42.69 7.65
C PRO A 130 15.44 -41.42 8.41
N ASN A 131 14.70 -40.36 8.13
CA ASN A 131 14.84 -39.07 8.77
C ASN A 131 14.30 -39.16 10.19
N ILE A 132 15.11 -39.76 11.06
CA ILE A 132 15.08 -39.54 12.51
C ILE A 132 15.68 -38.15 12.70
N TYR A 133 14.93 -37.12 12.28
CA TYR A 133 15.10 -35.80 12.86
C TYR A 133 14.49 -35.91 14.26
N GLU A 134 15.33 -36.37 15.16
CA GLU A 134 15.27 -36.12 16.57
C GLU A 134 14.89 -34.65 16.75
N ASN A 135 13.61 -34.42 17.07
CA ASN A 135 13.08 -33.17 17.56
C ASN A 135 13.85 -32.86 18.84
N LYS A 136 15.03 -32.26 18.72
CA LYS A 136 15.59 -31.48 19.82
C LYS A 136 14.61 -30.34 20.03
N GLU A 137 13.71 -30.57 20.98
CA GLU A 137 13.02 -29.55 21.76
C GLU A 137 14.10 -28.60 22.27
N TYR A 138 14.48 -27.64 21.44
CA TYR A 138 15.06 -26.40 21.93
C TYR A 138 13.91 -25.69 22.65
N GLU A 139 13.69 -26.08 23.90
CA GLU A 139 12.98 -25.32 24.92
C GLU A 139 13.75 -24.02 25.20
N ASP A 140 13.95 -23.18 24.19
CA ASP A 140 14.42 -21.82 24.38
C ASP A 140 13.20 -20.91 24.52
N GLY A 141 12.50 -21.09 25.64
CA GLY A 141 12.13 -20.09 26.66
C GLY A 141 11.54 -18.73 26.29
N TYR A 142 11.48 -18.31 25.04
CA TYR A 142 10.86 -17.07 24.62
C TYR A 142 9.54 -17.40 23.93
N ARG A 143 8.52 -17.68 24.74
CA ARG A 143 7.13 -17.52 24.31
C ARG A 143 6.99 -16.05 23.88
N GLN A 144 7.30 -15.75 22.61
CA GLN A 144 7.09 -14.43 22.03
C GLN A 144 5.62 -14.15 22.17
N THR A 145 5.28 -13.41 23.22
CA THR A 145 3.91 -12.99 23.47
C THR A 145 3.51 -12.28 22.19
N PRO A 146 2.45 -12.72 21.50
CA PRO A 146 2.14 -12.18 20.19
C PRO A 146 2.03 -10.67 20.31
N SER A 147 2.90 -9.98 19.55
CA SER A 147 3.00 -8.52 19.56
C SER A 147 1.60 -7.93 19.52
N TYR A 148 1.37 -6.88 20.31
CA TYR A 148 0.10 -6.17 20.35
C TYR A 148 -0.47 -5.93 18.94
N GLU A 149 0.40 -5.58 17.99
CA GLU A 149 0.04 -5.36 16.59
C GLU A 149 -0.51 -6.63 15.92
N LYS A 150 0.09 -7.79 16.16
CA LYS A 150 -0.41 -9.07 15.63
C LYS A 150 -1.83 -9.36 16.14
N ARG A 151 -2.07 -9.18 17.44
CA ARG A 151 -3.41 -9.37 18.03
C ARG A 151 -4.41 -8.35 17.51
N ARG A 152 -4.01 -7.09 17.36
CA ARG A 152 -4.82 -6.02 16.75
C ARG A 152 -5.22 -6.38 15.32
N MET A 153 -4.27 -6.79 14.49
CA MET A 153 -4.54 -7.17 13.09
C MET A 153 -5.44 -8.40 12.99
N VAL A 154 -5.24 -9.43 13.81
CA VAL A 154 -6.12 -10.62 13.84
C VAL A 154 -7.56 -10.22 14.16
N LYS A 155 -7.78 -9.33 15.15
CA LYS A 155 -9.11 -8.82 15.48
C LYS A 155 -9.75 -8.07 14.31
N LEU A 156 -8.98 -7.26 13.58
CA LEU A 156 -9.49 -6.54 12.41
C LEU A 156 -9.78 -7.50 11.25
N MET A 157 -8.93 -8.51 11.00
CA MET A 157 -9.15 -9.49 9.93
C MET A 157 -10.40 -10.31 10.16
N LYS A 158 -10.70 -10.65 11.43
CA LYS A 158 -11.95 -11.32 11.80
C LYS A 158 -13.21 -10.51 11.43
N LYS A 159 -13.13 -9.17 11.43
CA LYS A 159 -14.27 -8.31 11.01
C LYS A 159 -14.53 -8.34 9.51
N ILE A 160 -13.56 -8.78 8.72
CA ILE A 160 -13.63 -8.84 7.26
C ILE A 160 -13.45 -10.28 6.77
N GLU A 161 -13.75 -11.26 7.62
CA GLU A 161 -13.55 -12.68 7.34
C GLU A 161 -14.35 -13.11 6.10
N ASP A 162 -15.62 -12.71 6.06
CA ASP A 162 -16.58 -13.01 4.99
C ASP A 162 -16.29 -12.31 3.66
N PHE A 163 -15.35 -11.35 3.64
CA PHE A 163 -14.99 -10.66 2.41
C PHE A 163 -14.17 -11.58 1.49
N GLN A 164 -14.77 -11.90 0.33
CA GLN A 164 -14.16 -12.71 -0.73
C GLN A 164 -13.47 -11.79 -1.74
N LEU A 165 -12.14 -11.82 -1.80
CA LEU A 165 -11.34 -10.90 -2.63
C LEU A 165 -11.70 -11.05 -4.11
N GLU A 166 -11.86 -12.29 -4.56
CA GLU A 166 -12.02 -12.70 -5.96
C GLU A 166 -13.36 -12.25 -6.54
N LYS A 167 -14.35 -11.99 -5.67
CA LYS A 167 -15.67 -11.50 -6.06
C LYS A 167 -15.82 -10.00 -5.95
N SER A 168 -14.82 -9.30 -5.40
CA SER A 168 -14.91 -7.86 -5.21
C SER A 168 -14.86 -7.13 -6.55
N ARG A 169 -15.63 -6.04 -6.66
CA ARG A 169 -15.70 -5.19 -7.85
C ARG A 169 -14.33 -4.63 -8.27
N PRO A 170 -13.49 -4.08 -7.36
CA PRO A 170 -12.15 -3.63 -7.73
C PRO A 170 -11.25 -4.76 -8.25
N PHE A 171 -11.35 -5.97 -7.69
CA PHE A 171 -10.58 -7.12 -8.16
C PHE A 171 -10.96 -7.49 -9.59
N LEU A 172 -12.26 -7.65 -9.87
CA LEU A 172 -12.75 -8.01 -11.19
C LEU A 172 -12.37 -6.96 -12.24
N TRP A 173 -12.50 -5.67 -11.90
CA TRP A 173 -12.09 -4.59 -12.79
C TRP A 173 -10.59 -4.62 -13.09
N MET A 174 -9.72 -4.76 -12.09
CA MET A 174 -8.27 -4.83 -12.30
C MET A 174 -7.85 -6.09 -13.08
N SER A 175 -8.46 -7.23 -12.77
CA SER A 175 -8.22 -8.48 -13.48
C SER A 175 -8.57 -8.36 -14.95
N ASN A 176 -9.71 -7.73 -15.27
CA ASN A 176 -10.15 -7.55 -16.66
C ASN A 176 -9.32 -6.48 -17.40
N THR A 177 -8.87 -5.43 -16.69
CA THR A 177 -8.19 -4.28 -17.32
C THR A 177 -6.69 -4.49 -17.48
N PHE A 178 -6.04 -5.08 -16.47
CA PHE A 178 -4.57 -5.20 -16.41
C PHE A 178 -4.08 -6.65 -16.38
N GLY A 179 -4.98 -7.63 -16.22
CA GLY A 179 -4.60 -9.04 -16.03
C GLY A 179 -3.91 -9.35 -14.70
N LYS A 180 -3.77 -8.36 -13.80
CA LYS A 180 -3.14 -8.50 -12.48
C LYS A 180 -3.76 -7.55 -11.48
N MET A 181 -3.67 -7.92 -10.20
CA MET A 181 -4.01 -7.02 -9.10
C MET A 181 -2.91 -5.99 -8.85
N ILE A 182 -3.31 -4.85 -8.29
CA ILE A 182 -2.36 -3.85 -7.78
C ILE A 182 -1.51 -4.42 -6.63
N THR A 183 -0.21 -4.33 -6.79
CA THR A 183 0.80 -4.71 -5.81
C THR A 183 0.93 -3.66 -4.70
N GLN A 184 1.59 -4.02 -3.61
CA GLN A 184 1.85 -3.06 -2.52
C GLN A 184 2.74 -1.88 -2.97
N LYS A 185 3.72 -2.12 -3.83
CA LYS A 185 4.60 -1.05 -4.35
C LYS A 185 3.83 -0.05 -5.20
N GLU A 186 2.96 -0.54 -6.08
CA GLU A 186 2.07 0.31 -6.89
C GLU A 186 1.10 1.08 -6.00
N PHE A 187 0.47 0.42 -5.01
CA PHE A 187 -0.46 1.10 -4.12
C PHE A 187 0.22 2.19 -3.26
N ASN A 188 1.44 1.94 -2.77
CA ASN A 188 2.22 2.95 -2.04
C ASN A 188 2.44 4.23 -2.85
N LYS A 189 2.60 4.13 -4.18
CA LYS A 189 2.78 5.30 -5.05
C LYS A 189 1.54 6.19 -5.09
N ILE A 190 0.34 5.58 -5.08
CA ILE A 190 -0.93 6.32 -5.14
C ILE A 190 -1.47 6.72 -3.75
N TYR A 191 -0.93 6.15 -2.68
CA TYR A 191 -1.45 6.32 -1.32
C TYR A 191 -1.53 7.78 -0.88
N THR A 192 -0.49 8.59 -1.13
CA THR A 192 -0.47 10.01 -0.75
C THR A 192 -1.54 10.79 -1.51
N TYR A 193 -1.61 10.63 -2.83
CA TYR A 193 -2.62 11.27 -3.66
C TYR A 193 -4.06 10.89 -3.26
N LEU A 194 -4.28 9.63 -2.89
CA LEU A 194 -5.59 9.19 -2.40
C LEU A 194 -6.00 9.88 -1.09
N LYS A 195 -5.06 10.27 -0.22
CA LYS A 195 -5.38 11.01 1.01
C LYS A 195 -5.67 12.49 0.76
N GLU A 196 -5.10 13.05 -0.30
CA GLU A 196 -5.28 14.45 -0.67
C GLU A 196 -6.57 14.65 -1.48
N LEU A 197 -6.88 13.72 -2.39
CA LEU A 197 -7.98 13.85 -3.33
C LEU A 197 -9.32 13.30 -2.81
N LEU A 198 -9.31 12.33 -1.88
CA LEU A 198 -10.52 11.78 -1.30
C LEU A 198 -10.89 12.50 0.00
N PRO A 199 -12.19 12.60 0.34
CA PRO A 199 -12.59 13.18 1.60
C PRO A 199 -12.07 12.34 2.78
N ALA A 200 -11.81 13.00 3.91
CA ALA A 200 -11.11 12.38 5.05
C ALA A 200 -11.79 11.11 5.61
N ASN A 201 -13.11 10.97 5.43
CA ASN A 201 -13.89 9.80 5.84
C ASN A 201 -13.72 8.60 4.90
N GLN A 202 -13.29 8.82 3.65
CA GLN A 202 -13.08 7.79 2.62
C GLN A 202 -11.60 7.54 2.35
N ALA A 203 -10.70 8.43 2.79
CA ALA A 203 -9.27 8.31 2.60
C ALA A 203 -8.69 7.00 3.20
N PRO A 204 -7.70 6.37 2.55
CA PRO A 204 -7.16 5.11 3.01
C PRO A 204 -6.33 5.27 4.30
N ASN A 205 -6.57 4.38 5.26
CA ASN A 205 -5.80 4.36 6.51
C ASN A 205 -4.48 3.58 6.39
N ARG A 206 -3.69 3.56 7.47
CA ARG A 206 -2.39 2.88 7.51
C ARG A 206 -2.49 1.37 7.29
N ASP A 207 -3.54 0.73 7.81
CA ASP A 207 -3.72 -0.72 7.73
C ASP A 207 -4.10 -1.16 6.30
N VAL A 208 -4.91 -0.35 5.61
CA VAL A 208 -5.23 -0.44 4.18
C VAL A 208 -3.95 -0.43 3.33
N ASN A 209 -2.98 0.41 3.69
CA ASN A 209 -1.71 0.44 2.96
C ASN A 209 -0.89 -0.85 3.14
N ARG A 210 -0.86 -1.40 4.36
CA ARG A 210 -0.02 -2.53 4.75
C ARG A 210 -0.52 -3.89 4.28
N ASN A 211 -1.83 -4.07 4.09
CA ASN A 211 -2.42 -5.38 3.88
C ASN A 211 -3.38 -5.41 2.68
N GLN A 212 -3.16 -6.38 1.79
CA GLN A 212 -3.91 -6.51 0.53
C GLN A 212 -5.41 -6.71 0.72
N LYS A 213 -5.82 -7.50 1.73
CA LYS A 213 -7.25 -7.79 1.98
C LYS A 213 -7.98 -6.53 2.45
N PHE A 214 -7.38 -5.77 3.37
CA PHE A 214 -7.91 -4.46 3.77
C PHE A 214 -7.96 -3.48 2.62
N ARG A 215 -6.95 -3.50 1.75
CA ARG A 215 -6.92 -2.65 0.55
C ARG A 215 -8.11 -2.90 -0.37
N LEU A 216 -8.34 -4.15 -0.76
CA LEU A 216 -9.47 -4.47 -1.63
C LEU A 216 -10.82 -4.24 -0.95
N LYS A 217 -10.93 -4.55 0.35
CA LYS A 217 -12.16 -4.26 1.10
C LYS A 217 -12.47 -2.75 1.10
N TRP A 218 -11.47 -1.92 1.38
CA TRP A 218 -11.60 -0.47 1.34
C TRP A 218 -11.97 0.04 -0.05
N MET A 219 -11.32 -0.46 -1.10
CA MET A 219 -11.66 -0.12 -2.49
C MET A 219 -13.10 -0.50 -2.83
N ASP A 220 -13.57 -1.65 -2.36
CA ASP A 220 -14.94 -2.12 -2.58
C ASP A 220 -15.97 -1.27 -1.81
N ASP A 221 -15.62 -0.79 -0.62
CA ASP A 221 -16.44 0.12 0.19
C ASP A 221 -16.65 1.49 -0.46
N ILE A 222 -15.61 2.04 -1.10
CA ILE A 222 -15.71 3.33 -1.80
C ILE A 222 -16.19 3.18 -3.26
N TRP A 223 -16.44 1.96 -3.73
CA TRP A 223 -16.73 1.69 -5.14
C TRP A 223 -18.12 2.18 -5.58
N ASP A 224 -19.03 2.33 -4.63
CA ASP A 224 -20.38 2.85 -4.86
C ASP A 224 -20.38 4.36 -5.13
N ASP A 225 -19.41 5.10 -4.57
CA ASP A 225 -19.26 6.52 -4.87
C ASP A 225 -18.57 6.70 -6.23
N GLU A 226 -19.30 7.30 -7.18
CA GLU A 226 -18.83 7.44 -8.56
C GLU A 226 -17.57 8.30 -8.65
N ASN A 227 -17.50 9.37 -7.86
CA ASN A 227 -16.35 10.28 -7.88
C ASN A 227 -15.09 9.60 -7.33
N SER A 228 -15.18 8.99 -6.13
CA SER A 228 -14.07 8.24 -5.53
C SER A 228 -13.61 7.09 -6.41
N ARG A 229 -14.56 6.37 -7.03
CA ARG A 229 -14.24 5.29 -7.98
C ARG A 229 -13.46 5.83 -9.19
N LYS A 230 -13.85 6.96 -9.77
CA LYS A 230 -13.13 7.57 -10.91
C LYS A 230 -11.71 7.96 -10.53
N VAL A 231 -11.54 8.67 -9.40
CA VAL A 231 -10.21 9.06 -8.89
C VAL A 231 -9.33 7.83 -8.67
N LEU A 232 -9.88 6.79 -8.02
CA LEU A 232 -9.17 5.55 -7.77
C LEU A 232 -8.74 4.86 -9.08
N GLN A 233 -9.67 4.71 -10.03
CA GLN A 233 -9.40 4.07 -11.33
C GLN A 233 -8.34 4.84 -12.11
N GLN A 234 -8.39 6.17 -12.14
CA GLN A 234 -7.41 7.01 -12.81
C GLN A 234 -6.00 6.84 -12.22
N LEU A 235 -5.87 6.91 -10.90
CA LEU A 235 -4.58 6.76 -10.21
C LEU A 235 -3.98 5.36 -10.40
N ILE A 236 -4.81 4.32 -10.31
CA ILE A 236 -4.38 2.94 -10.55
C ILE A 236 -3.94 2.77 -12.01
N THR A 237 -4.74 3.24 -12.96
CA THR A 237 -4.45 3.14 -14.40
C THR A 237 -3.13 3.83 -14.74
N SER A 238 -2.94 5.07 -14.27
CA SER A 238 -1.68 5.81 -14.43
C SER A 238 -0.51 5.00 -13.88
N THR A 239 -0.61 4.51 -12.65
CA THR A 239 0.50 3.83 -11.96
C THR A 239 0.86 2.48 -12.56
N MET A 240 -0.10 1.76 -13.11
CA MET A 240 0.10 0.43 -13.69
C MET A 240 0.56 0.49 -15.15
N MET A 241 0.15 1.50 -15.93
CA MET A 241 0.55 1.67 -17.33
C MET A 241 1.96 2.24 -17.49
N HIS A 242 2.43 3.10 -16.57
CA HIS A 242 3.77 3.70 -16.62
C HIS A 242 4.90 2.80 -16.08
N GLN A 243 4.66 1.48 -15.93
CA GLN A 243 5.66 0.52 -15.46
C GLN A 243 6.20 -0.40 -16.56
N ILE A 244 5.87 -0.11 -17.81
CA ILE A 244 6.44 -0.73 -19.00
C ILE A 244 7.54 0.19 -19.53
#